data_AF-A0A2G9NTB2-F1
#
_entry.id   AF-A0A2G9NTB2-F1
#
_cell.length_a   1.000
_cell.length_b   1.000
_cell.length_c   1.000
_cell.angle_alpha   90.00
_cell.angle_beta   90.00
_cell.angle_gamma   90.00
#
_symmetry.space_group_name_H-M   'P 1'
#
loop_
_entity.id
_entity.type
_entity.pdbx_description
1 polymer ?
#
loop_
_entity_poly.entity_id
_entity_poly.type
_entity_poly.pdbx_seq_one_letter_code
_entity_poly.pdbx_strand_id
1 'polypeptide(L)' 'MVVQRAQRQKKIKLASANKLTRWAPIWVVIKKFGQGKRVHPSTTTHQKRNWRVNKLKIKPRRMRKQQLG' A
#
# COMPACT_ATOMS: atom_id res chain seq x y z
N MET A 1 -12.61 -24.74 -10.81
CA MET A 1 -12.50 -24.42 -9.37
C MET A 1 -11.37 -23.43 -9.13
N VAL A 2 -11.64 -22.21 -8.68
CA VAL A 2 -10.57 -21.27 -8.30
C VAL A 2 -10.03 -21.68 -6.93
N VAL A 3 -8.73 -21.97 -6.84
CA VAL A 3 -8.07 -22.40 -5.61
C VAL A 3 -8.27 -21.34 -4.52
N GLN A 4 -9.08 -21.63 -3.49
CA GLN A 4 -9.44 -20.70 -2.40
C GLN A 4 -8.21 -20.02 -1.75
N ARG A 5 -7.09 -20.76 -1.66
CA ARG A 5 -5.81 -20.26 -1.15
C ARG A 5 -5.28 -19.06 -1.94
N ALA A 6 -5.37 -19.08 -3.27
CA ALA A 6 -4.88 -18.01 -4.13
C ALA A 6 -5.72 -16.73 -3.98
N GLN A 7 -7.04 -16.87 -3.83
CA GLN A 7 -7.94 -15.75 -3.57
C GLN A 7 -7.65 -15.10 -2.20
N ARG A 8 -7.44 -15.92 -1.16
CA ARG A 8 -7.06 -15.44 0.17
C ARG A 8 -5.75 -14.66 0.15
N GLN A 9 -4.71 -15.18 -0.51
CA GLN A 9 -3.43 -14.49 -0.65
C GLN A 9 -3.57 -13.16 -1.38
N LYS A 10 -4.37 -13.11 -2.46
CA LYS A 10 -4.68 -11.86 -3.17
C LYS A 10 -5.35 -10.85 -2.23
N LYS A 11 -6.36 -11.27 -1.46
CA LYS A 11 -7.06 -10.41 -0.49
C LYS A 11 -6.12 -9.84 0.57
N ILE A 12 -5.22 -10.66 1.12
CA ILE A 12 -4.22 -10.22 2.12
C ILE A 12 -3.27 -9.19 1.51
N LYS A 13 -2.74 -9.45 0.30
CA LYS A 13 -1.83 -8.50 -0.39
C LYS A 13 -2.52 -7.18 -0.70
N LEU A 14 -3.78 -7.22 -1.14
CA LEU A 14 -4.58 -6.02 -1.40
C LEU A 14 -4.85 -5.24 -0.11
N ALA A 15 -5.19 -5.92 0.99
CA ALA A 15 -5.41 -5.29 2.29
C ALA A 15 -4.13 -4.60 2.80
N SER A 16 -2.98 -5.26 2.68
CA SER A 16 -1.68 -4.67 3.03
C SER A 16 -1.38 -3.42 2.20
N ALA A 17 -1.55 -3.49 0.88
CA ALA A 17 -1.34 -2.35 -0.02
C ALA A 17 -2.33 -1.20 0.23
N ASN A 18 -3.54 -1.49 0.72
CA ASN A 18 -4.52 -0.47 1.06
C ASN A 18 -4.10 0.33 2.31
N LYS A 19 -3.44 -0.32 3.29
CA LYS A 19 -2.93 0.36 4.49
C LYS A 19 -1.92 1.46 4.14
N LEU A 20 -1.13 1.27 3.08
CA LEU A 20 -0.12 2.22 2.61
C LEU A 20 -0.68 3.47 1.92
N THR A 21 -2.00 3.60 1.75
CA THR A 21 -2.60 4.81 1.15
C THR A 21 -2.74 5.95 2.17
N ARG A 22 -2.77 5.61 3.45
CA ARG A 22 -2.92 6.55 4.57
C ARG A 22 -1.57 7.14 4.97
N TRP A 23 -1.62 8.34 5.52
CA TRP A 23 -0.47 8.97 6.16
C TRP A 23 -0.19 8.33 7.52
N ALA A 24 1.01 8.56 8.05
CA ALA A 24 1.33 8.24 9.42
C ALA A 24 0.32 8.93 10.38
N PRO A 25 -0.15 8.24 11.43
CA PRO A 25 -1.02 8.85 12.42
C PRO A 25 -0.36 10.03 13.14
N ILE A 26 -1.16 11.02 13.55
CA ILE A 26 -0.68 12.23 14.25
C ILE A 26 0.07 11.86 15.54
N TRP A 27 -0.41 10.88 16.30
CA TRP A 27 0.25 10.45 17.54
C TRP A 27 1.68 9.93 17.31
N VAL A 28 1.99 9.40 16.13
CA VAL A 28 3.36 8.96 15.78
C VAL A 28 4.29 10.16 15.61
N VAL A 29 3.79 11.25 15.01
CA VAL A 29 4.53 12.51 14.89
C VAL A 29 4.86 13.05 16.28
N ILE A 30 3.88 13.07 17.19
CA ILE A 30 4.07 13.53 18.57
C ILE A 30 5.11 12.65 19.28
N LYS A 31 5.02 11.32 19.15
CA LYS A 31 5.97 10.39 19.77
C LYS A 31 7.40 10.55 19.24
N LYS A 32 7.57 10.85 17.95
CA LYS A 32 8.89 10.97 17.29
C LYS A 32 9.55 12.33 17.48
N PHE A 33 8.78 13.42 17.39
CA PHE A 33 9.32 14.78 17.37
C PHE A 33 9.06 15.57 18.66
N GLY A 34 8.26 15.03 19.58
CA GLY A 34 7.84 15.72 20.79
C GLY A 34 6.57 16.56 20.57
N GLN A 35 5.99 17.00 21.68
CA GLN A 35 4.80 17.83 21.69
C GLN A 35 5.12 19.26 21.20
N GLY A 36 4.14 19.94 20.59
CA GLY A 36 4.27 21.33 20.14
C GLY A 36 4.99 21.55 18.80
N LYS A 37 5.56 20.50 18.19
CA LYS A 37 6.18 20.61 16.85
C LYS A 37 5.12 20.53 15.75
N ARG A 38 5.07 21.55 14.87
CA ARG A 38 4.18 21.62 13.70
C ARG A 38 4.73 20.81 12.50
N VAL A 39 5.05 19.54 12.73
CA VAL A 39 5.58 18.66 11.68
C VAL A 39 4.43 17.90 11.01
N HIS A 40 4.36 17.96 9.69
CA HIS A 40 3.34 17.21 8.94
C HIS A 40 3.68 15.71 8.89
N PRO A 41 2.70 14.78 8.94
CA PRO A 41 2.97 13.35 8.92
C PRO A 41 3.72 12.81 7.68
N SER A 42 3.90 13.60 6.61
CA SER A 42 4.74 13.24 5.43
C SER A 42 6.12 12.85 5.89
N THR A 43 6.67 13.65 6.80
CA THR A 43 8.05 13.52 7.25
C THR A 43 8.30 12.18 7.93
N THR A 44 7.27 11.58 8.52
CA THR A 44 7.32 10.23 9.11
C THR A 44 6.90 9.13 8.13
N THR A 45 6.08 9.46 7.13
CA THR A 45 5.53 8.47 6.19
C THR A 45 6.55 8.12 5.12
N HIS A 46 7.36 7.07 5.35
CA HIS A 46 8.37 6.62 4.39
C HIS A 46 7.77 5.99 3.12
N GLN A 47 6.69 5.22 3.26
CA GLN A 47 6.06 4.51 2.15
C GLN A 47 4.60 4.92 2.04
N LYS A 48 4.26 5.58 0.94
CA LYS A 48 2.87 5.93 0.59
C LYS A 48 2.56 5.46 -0.81
N ARG A 49 1.43 4.77 -0.98
CA ARG A 49 1.01 4.25 -2.27
C ARG A 49 0.07 5.21 -2.99
N ASN A 50 0.41 5.56 -4.22
CA ASN A 50 -0.51 6.16 -5.18
C ASN A 50 -1.01 5.09 -6.17
N TRP A 51 -2.32 4.87 -6.25
CA TRP A 51 -2.94 3.84 -7.10
C TRP A 51 -2.95 4.19 -8.59
N ARG A 52 -2.87 5.49 -8.94
CA ARG A 52 -2.80 5.94 -10.34
C ARG A 52 -1.44 5.65 -10.93
N VAL A 53 -0.38 5.98 -10.18
CA VAL A 53 1.02 5.88 -10.63
C VAL A 53 1.61 4.48 -10.39
N ASN A 54 1.56 3.98 -9.15
CA ASN A 54 2.24 2.73 -8.77
C ASN A 54 1.26 1.55 -8.72
N LYS A 55 1.23 0.77 -9.80
CA LYS A 55 0.35 -0.41 -9.95
C LYS A 55 0.86 -1.63 -9.17
N LEU A 56 -0.06 -2.39 -8.57
CA LEU A 56 0.28 -3.61 -7.84
C LEU A 56 0.52 -4.78 -8.80
N LYS A 57 1.67 -5.46 -8.65
CA LYS A 57 2.02 -6.65 -9.43
C LYS A 57 1.44 -7.94 -8.82
N ILE A 58 0.15 -7.96 -8.47
CA ILE A 58 -0.51 -9.12 -7.82
C ILE A 58 -1.11 -10.05 -8.88
N LYS A 59 -0.86 -11.37 -8.77
CA LYS A 59 -1.42 -12.39 -9.67
C LYS A 59 -2.80 -12.90 -9.17
N PRO A 60 -3.69 -13.37 -10.05
CA PRO A 60 -3.64 -13.19 -11.51
C PRO A 60 -3.89 -11.72 -11.86
N ARG A 61 -3.03 -11.17 -12.72
CA ARG A 61 -3.20 -9.83 -13.31
C ARG A 61 -3.58 -10.00 -14.77
N ARG A 62 -4.61 -9.28 -15.22
CA ARG A 62 -4.87 -9.10 -16.64
C ARG A 62 -3.77 -8.19 -17.16
N MET A 63 -2.78 -8.77 -17.80
CA MET A 63 -1.79 -8.03 -18.55
C MET A 63 -1.64 -8.70 -19.90
N ARG A 64 -1.55 -7.87 -20.93
CA ARG A 64 -1.10 -8.32 -22.23
C ARG A 64 0.35 -8.79 -22.08
N LYS A 65 0.60 -10.06 -22.40
CA LYS A 65 1.96 -10.56 -22.58
C LYS A 65 2.30 -10.27 -24.04
N GLN A 66 3.24 -9.36 -24.29
CA GLN A 66 3.62 -8.97 -25.66
C GLN A 66 4.02 -10.18 -26.53
N GLN A 67 4.57 -11.22 -25.90
CA GLN A 67 4.99 -12.47 -26.54
C GLN A 67 3.87 -13.48 -26.88
N LEU A 68 2.60 -13.23 -26.48
CA LEU A 68 1.50 -14.19 -26.69
C LEU A 68 0.46 -13.75 -27.73
N GLY A 69 0.72 -12.68 -28.49
CA GLY A 69 -0.24 -12.08 -29.44
C GLY A 69 -1.28 -11.19 -28.76
#